data_AF-A0A6P0UV42-F1
#
_entry.id   AF-A0A6P0UV42-F1
#
_cell.length_a   1.000
_cell.length_b   1.000
_cell.length_c   1.000
_cell.angle_alpha   90.00
_cell.angle_beta   90.00
_cell.angle_gamma   90.00
#
_symmetry.space_group_name_H-M   'P 1'
#
loop_
_entity.id
_entity.type
_entity.pdbx_description
1 polymer ?
#
loop_
_entity_poly.entity_id
_entity_poly.type
_entity_poly.pdbx_seq_one_letter_code
_entity_poly.pdbx_strand_id
1 'polypeptide(L)'
;YTSASNFFNNDPLPVYGQITEKPVFSGKRIQRGLYRTDGGFLYQADVMGSYNILRKAFPNAFNRYGIERCVVHPRRINLSK
;
A
#
# COMPACT_ATOMS: atom_id res chain seq x y z
N TYR A 1 6.87 5.56 6.86
CA TYR A 1 6.65 5.69 5.40
C TYR A 1 5.63 4.71 4.83
N THR A 2 5.41 3.54 5.43
CA THR A 2 4.52 2.50 4.91
C THR A 2 3.07 2.95 4.63
N SER A 3 2.48 3.84 5.44
CA SER A 3 1.12 4.39 5.17
C SER A 3 1.09 5.69 4.37
N ALA A 4 2.26 6.16 3.89
CA ALA A 4 2.41 7.39 3.10
C ALA A 4 2.89 7.11 1.67
N SER A 5 3.60 6.00 1.46
CA SER A 5 4.04 5.50 0.17
C SER A 5 2.85 4.97 -0.64
N ASN A 6 2.81 5.25 -1.94
CA ASN A 6 1.81 4.71 -2.84
C ASN A 6 2.15 3.24 -3.15
N PHE A 7 1.30 2.33 -2.69
CA PHE A 7 1.45 0.92 -3.00
C PHE A 7 1.36 0.67 -4.52
N PHE A 8 0.36 1.27 -5.18
CA PHE A 8 0.03 1.01 -6.58
C PHE A 8 1.15 1.41 -7.56
N ASN A 9 1.89 2.47 -7.23
CA ASN A 9 3.00 2.95 -8.06
C ASN A 9 4.36 2.37 -7.65
N ASN A 10 4.39 1.39 -6.75
CA ASN A 10 5.63 0.80 -6.25
C ASN A 10 6.63 1.83 -5.68
N ASP A 11 6.11 2.87 -5.03
CA ASP A 11 6.93 3.91 -4.40
C ASP A 11 8.02 3.30 -3.48
N PRO A 12 9.18 3.93 -3.33
CA PRO A 12 10.24 3.38 -2.47
C PRO A 12 9.78 3.26 -1.01
N LEU A 13 10.28 2.24 -0.31
CA LEU A 13 10.09 2.07 1.14
C LEU A 13 11.42 2.21 1.87
N PRO A 14 11.85 3.46 2.18
CA PRO A 14 13.08 3.71 2.93
C PRO A 14 13.16 2.90 4.22
N VAL A 15 14.35 2.41 4.53
CA VAL A 15 14.68 1.97 5.88
C VAL A 15 15.07 3.20 6.69
N TYR A 16 14.57 3.26 7.93
CA TYR A 16 14.88 4.36 8.84
C TYR A 16 16.40 4.43 9.07
N GLY A 17 16.98 5.63 8.98
CA GLY A 17 18.42 5.86 9.16
C GLY A 17 19.30 5.61 7.94
N GLN A 18 18.77 5.07 6.83
CA GLN A 18 19.55 4.84 5.60
C GLN A 18 19.43 5.98 4.58
N ILE A 19 18.43 6.84 4.73
CA ILE A 19 18.20 7.98 3.82
C ILE A 19 18.11 9.24 4.65
N THR A 20 18.94 10.23 4.31
CA THR A 20 18.98 11.57 4.90
C THR A 20 17.94 12.50 4.30
N GLU A 21 17.59 12.29 3.03
CA GLU A 21 16.59 13.07 2.33
C GLU A 21 15.16 12.59 2.62
N LYS A 22 14.21 13.53 2.63
CA LYS A 22 12.80 13.20 2.75
C LYS A 22 12.33 12.51 1.46
N PRO A 23 11.82 11.26 1.54
CA PRO A 23 11.33 10.57 0.37
C PRO A 23 10.09 11.29 -0.19
N VAL A 24 10.06 11.42 -1.52
CA VAL A 24 8.89 11.91 -2.25
C VAL A 24 8.09 10.70 -2.72
N PHE A 25 6.79 10.70 -2.43
CA PHE A 25 5.85 9.66 -2.81
C PHE A 25 4.91 10.20 -3.89
N SER A 26 4.44 9.32 -4.77
CA SER A 26 3.54 9.70 -5.85
C SER A 26 2.14 10.07 -5.34
N GLY A 27 1.71 9.47 -4.23
CA GLY A 27 0.47 9.84 -3.55
C GLY A 27 0.71 10.50 -2.19
N LYS A 28 -0.40 10.86 -1.52
CA LYS A 28 -0.36 11.61 -0.27
C LYS A 28 -1.42 11.12 0.71
N ARG A 29 -1.00 10.87 1.95
CA ARG A 29 -1.93 10.71 3.07
C ARG A 29 -2.49 12.09 3.45
N ILE A 30 -3.80 12.28 3.28
CA ILE A 30 -4.46 13.57 3.55
C ILE A 30 -4.72 13.71 5.05
N GLN A 31 -5.26 12.66 5.67
CA GLN A 31 -5.61 12.64 7.09
C GLN A 31 -5.55 11.21 7.65
N ARG A 32 -5.93 11.01 8.92
CA ARG A 32 -6.03 9.67 9.50
C ARG A 32 -7.06 8.86 8.71
N GLY A 33 -6.68 7.65 8.30
CA GLY A 33 -7.53 6.77 7.50
C GLY A 33 -7.67 7.14 6.02
N LEU A 34 -7.31 8.34 5.56
CA LEU A 34 -7.53 8.75 4.16
C LEU A 34 -6.23 8.97 3.39
N TYR A 35 -6.11 8.27 2.27
CA TYR A 35 -5.01 8.36 1.31
C TYR A 35 -5.53 8.79 -0.06
N ARG A 36 -4.78 9.64 -0.77
CA ARG A 36 -5.06 10.02 -2.16
C ARG A 36 -3.90 9.60 -3.06
N THR A 37 -4.20 8.85 -4.11
CA THR A 37 -3.21 8.49 -5.14
C THR A 37 -2.92 9.66 -6.07
N ASP A 38 -1.86 9.53 -6.85
CA ASP A 38 -1.52 10.39 -7.99
C ASP A 38 -2.68 10.54 -8.99
N GLY A 39 -3.39 9.45 -9.27
CA GLY A 39 -4.60 9.45 -10.11
C GLY A 39 -5.83 10.13 -9.47
N GLY A 40 -5.71 10.63 -8.24
CA GLY A 40 -6.77 11.34 -7.54
C GLY A 40 -7.78 10.47 -6.79
N PHE A 41 -7.62 9.15 -6.81
CA PHE A 41 -8.50 8.21 -6.11
C PHE A 41 -8.26 8.23 -4.60
N LEU A 42 -9.33 8.01 -3.84
CA LEU A 42 -9.31 7.96 -2.38
C LEU A 42 -9.34 6.51 -1.89
N TYR A 43 -8.39 6.17 -1.02
CA TYR A 43 -8.25 4.85 -0.41
C TYR A 43 -8.03 4.97 1.09
N GLN A 44 -8.22 3.85 1.80
CA GLN A 44 -7.91 3.77 3.21
C GLN A 44 -6.37 3.76 3.41
N ALA A 45 -5.85 4.69 4.22
CA ALA A 45 -4.41 4.78 4.49
C ALA A 45 -3.85 3.51 5.18
N ASP A 46 -4.67 2.83 5.97
CA ASP A 46 -4.29 1.58 6.65
C ASP A 46 -4.13 0.44 5.64
N VAL A 47 -5.01 0.37 4.64
CA VAL A 47 -4.90 -0.61 3.55
C VAL A 47 -3.61 -0.40 2.77
N MET A 48 -3.29 0.85 2.42
CA MET A 48 -2.00 1.19 1.78
C MET A 48 -0.81 0.77 2.65
N GLY A 49 -0.91 1.01 3.97
CA GLY A 49 0.06 0.55 4.96
C GLY A 49 0.25 -0.96 4.96
N SER A 50 -0.82 -1.73 5.03
CA SER A 50 -0.80 -3.20 5.04
C SER A 50 -0.16 -3.77 3.77
N TYR A 51 -0.54 -3.26 2.59
CA TYR A 51 0.07 -3.68 1.33
C TYR A 51 1.57 -3.38 1.26
N ASN A 52 1.98 -2.20 1.73
CA ASN A 52 3.39 -1.82 1.78
C ASN A 52 4.19 -2.66 2.79
N ILE A 53 3.60 -3.05 3.92
CA ILE A 53 4.22 -3.99 4.86
C ILE A 53 4.37 -5.37 4.20
N LEU A 54 3.31 -5.86 3.56
CA LEU A 54 3.32 -7.16 2.86
C LEU A 54 4.44 -7.22 1.81
N ARG A 55 4.56 -6.22 0.93
CA ARG A 55 5.65 -6.20 -0.06
C ARG A 55 7.04 -6.05 0.56
N LYS A 56 7.16 -5.35 1.70
CA LYS A 56 8.45 -5.17 2.38
C LYS A 56 8.92 -6.47 3.04
N ALA A 57 8.01 -7.20 3.68
CA ALA A 57 8.31 -8.48 4.32
C ALA A 57 8.50 -9.60 3.29
N PHE A 58 7.71 -9.58 2.21
CA PHE A 58 7.75 -10.56 1.14
C PHE A 58 7.86 -9.83 -0.20
N PRO A 59 9.09 -9.52 -0.68
CA PRO A 59 9.30 -8.77 -1.93
C PRO A 59 8.64 -9.41 -3.15
N ASN A 60 8.50 -10.73 -3.14
CA ASN A 60 7.86 -11.48 -4.21
C ASN A 60 6.35 -11.65 -4.00
N ALA A 61 5.71 -11.04 -3.00
CA ALA A 61 4.29 -11.28 -2.66
C ALA A 61 3.31 -11.18 -3.84
N PHE A 62 3.60 -10.29 -4.80
CA PHE A 62 2.74 -10.06 -5.97
C PHE A 62 3.36 -10.55 -7.28
N ASN A 63 4.49 -11.28 -7.21
CA ASN A 63 5.11 -11.89 -8.39
C ASN A 63 4.45 -13.24 -8.72
N ARG A 64 4.47 -13.62 -10.00
CA ARG A 64 3.90 -14.88 -10.50
C ARG A 64 4.36 -16.13 -9.73
N TYR A 65 5.60 -16.11 -9.22
CA TYR A 65 6.21 -17.21 -8.48
C TYR A 65 6.29 -16.97 -6.96
N GLY A 66 5.56 -15.97 -6.46
CA GLY A 66 5.56 -15.57 -5.06
C GLY A 66 4.49 -16.26 -4.24
N ILE A 67 3.72 -15.46 -3.50
CA ILE A 67 2.57 -15.98 -2.76
C ILE A 67 1.53 -16.48 -3.77
N GLU A 68 1.28 -17.78 -3.78
CA GLU A 68 0.42 -18.43 -4.78
C GLU A 68 -1.02 -17.89 -4.75
N ARG A 69 -1.57 -17.68 -3.55
CA ARG A 69 -2.90 -17.07 -3.35
C ARG A 69 -3.09 -16.63 -1.90
N CYS A 70 -3.97 -15.66 -1.68
CA CYS A 70 -4.58 -15.52 -0.35
C CYS A 70 -5.58 -16.64 -0.14
N VAL A 71 -5.48 -17.37 0.99
CA VAL A 71 -6.38 -18.48 1.32
C VAL A 71 -7.81 -17.98 1.54
N VAL A 72 -7.95 -16.78 2.09
CA VAL A 72 -9.22 -16.11 2.31
C VAL A 72 -9.19 -14.72 1.69
N HIS A 73 -10.25 -14.39 0.95
CA HIS A 73 -10.48 -13.05 0.42
C HIS A 73 -11.78 -12.53 1.03
N PRO A 74 -11.83 -11.27 1.49
CA PRO A 74 -13.09 -10.66 1.86
C PRO A 74 -14.03 -10.68 0.66
N ARG A 75 -15.22 -11.27 0.82
CA ARG A 75 -16.26 -11.19 -0.22
C ARG A 75 -16.91 -9.81 -0.16
N ARG A 76 -16.95 -9.12 -1.31
CA ARG A 76 -17.81 -7.95 -1.45
C ARG A 76 -19.26 -8.43 -1.49
N ILE A 77 -19.97 -8.24 -0.39
CA ILE A 77 -21.41 -8.49 -0.33
C ILE A 77 -22.10 -7.21 -0.81
N ASN A 78 -22.77 -7.27 -1.95
CA ASN A 78 -23.69 -6.20 -2.33
C ASN A 78 -24.99 -6.46 -1.57
N LEU A 79 -25.32 -5.57 -0.63
CA LEU A 79 -26.62 -5.57 0.05
C LEU A 79 -27.65 -4.89 -0.87
N SER A 80 -27.97 -5.53 -2.00
CA SER A 80 -29.24 -5.24 -2.67
C SER A 80 -30.33 -6.07 -1.99
N LYS A 81 -31.48 -5.44 -1.72
CA LYS A 81 -32.69 -6.15 -1.29
C LYS A 81 -33.11 -7.20 -2.32
#